data_AF-A0A7X7SIX8-F1
#
_entry.id   AF-A0A7X7SIX8-F1
#
_cell.length_a   1.000
_cell.length_b   1.000
_cell.length_c   1.000
_cell.angle_alpha   90.00
_cell.angle_beta   90.00
_cell.angle_gamma   90.00
#
_symmetry.space_group_name_H-M   'P 1'
#
loop_
_entity.id
_entity.type
_entity.pdbx_description
1 polymer ?
#
loop_
_entity_poly.entity_id
_entity_poly.type
_entity_poly.pdbx_seq_one_letter_code
_entity_poly.pdbx_strand_id
1 'polypeptide(L)'
;WRTDEASPSGLAAVGDTLFLAGLGGERLWIVDTHTDAVVGEPRAVLDDRGRLRDAAAAPDGSLWVLTNNTDGRGSPSDGDDVLLRLELEGT
;
A
#
# COMPACT_ATOMS: atom_id res chain seq x y z
N TRP A 1 -11.92 12.53 -1.67
CA TRP A 1 -12.07 11.78 -0.40
C TRP A 1 -11.70 12.66 0.76
N ARG A 2 -12.35 12.49 1.90
CA ARG A 2 -11.88 13.06 3.16
C ARG A 2 -10.58 12.36 3.60
N THR A 3 -9.84 12.97 4.52
CA THR A 3 -8.56 12.44 4.98
C THR A 3 -8.75 11.02 5.55
N ASP A 4 -9.73 10.82 6.40
CA ASP A 4 -10.10 9.51 6.96
C ASP A 4 -10.54 8.46 5.93
N GLU A 5 -10.96 8.86 4.72
CA GLU A 5 -11.43 7.91 3.69
C GLU A 5 -10.31 7.33 2.82
N ALA A 6 -9.16 8.01 2.71
CA ALA A 6 -8.09 7.59 1.82
C ALA A 6 -6.70 7.72 2.43
N SER A 7 -6.39 8.91 2.99
CA SER A 7 -5.05 9.31 3.49
C SER A 7 -3.89 8.55 2.82
N PRO A 8 -3.63 8.80 1.52
CA PRO A 8 -2.48 8.21 0.86
C PRO A 8 -1.18 8.63 1.58
N SER A 9 -0.25 7.70 1.67
CA SER A 9 1.06 7.89 2.30
C SER A 9 2.18 7.51 1.34
N GLY A 10 2.92 6.43 1.59
CA GLY A 10 4.03 5.99 0.75
C GLY A 10 3.56 5.33 -0.55
N LEU A 11 4.47 5.32 -1.53
CA LEU A 11 4.25 4.84 -2.88
C LEU A 11 5.50 4.12 -3.38
N ALA A 12 5.33 2.95 -3.99
CA ALA A 12 6.37 2.27 -4.77
C ALA A 12 5.95 2.16 -6.23
N ALA A 13 6.92 2.16 -7.14
CA ALA A 13 6.73 1.81 -8.54
C ALA A 13 7.49 0.50 -8.83
N VAL A 14 6.82 -0.46 -9.48
CA VAL A 14 7.43 -1.68 -10.03
C VAL A 14 6.96 -1.81 -11.48
N GLY A 15 7.86 -1.59 -12.43
CA GLY A 15 7.49 -1.47 -13.83
C GLY A 15 6.48 -0.34 -14.04
N ASP A 16 5.40 -0.65 -14.75
CA ASP A 16 4.30 0.25 -15.06
C ASP A 16 3.21 0.28 -13.97
N THR A 17 3.45 -0.35 -12.81
CA THR A 17 2.49 -0.45 -11.71
C THR A 17 2.94 0.33 -10.49
N LEU A 18 2.04 1.16 -9.96
CA LEU A 18 2.22 1.89 -8.70
C LEU A 18 1.48 1.18 -7.55
N PHE A 19 2.12 1.11 -6.40
CA PHE A 19 1.57 0.57 -5.15
C PHE A 19 1.46 1.68 -4.11
N LEU A 20 0.25 2.09 -3.79
CA LEU A 20 -0.03 3.24 -2.92
C LEU A 20 -0.59 2.79 -1.57
N ALA A 21 0.14 3.07 -0.49
CA ALA A 21 -0.27 2.75 0.87
C ALA A 21 -1.30 3.77 1.38
N GLY A 22 -2.46 3.28 1.86
CA GLY A 22 -3.52 4.08 2.46
C GLY A 22 -3.55 3.95 3.98
N LEU A 23 -3.46 5.07 4.69
CA LEU A 23 -3.60 5.12 6.14
C LEU A 23 -5.06 5.04 6.57
N GLY A 24 -5.89 6.00 6.15
CA GLY A 24 -7.30 6.10 6.52
C GLY A 24 -8.18 5.15 5.71
N GLY A 25 -7.80 4.91 4.45
CA GLY A 25 -8.46 3.90 3.63
C GLY A 25 -8.12 2.46 4.02
N GLU A 26 -7.13 2.27 4.90
CA GLU A 26 -6.67 0.97 5.44
C GLU A 26 -6.46 -0.09 4.35
N ARG A 27 -5.83 0.31 3.25
CA ARG A 27 -5.60 -0.59 2.12
C ARG A 27 -4.40 -0.20 1.26
N LEU A 28 -3.87 -1.19 0.56
CA LEU A 28 -2.90 -1.00 -0.52
C LEU A 28 -3.63 -0.93 -1.85
N TRP A 29 -3.42 0.15 -2.59
CA TRP A 29 -3.93 0.31 -3.94
C TRP A 29 -2.87 -0.06 -4.98
N ILE A 30 -3.30 -0.72 -6.05
CA ILE A 30 -2.58 -0.85 -7.30
C ILE A 30 -3.15 0.14 -8.31
N VAL A 31 -2.26 0.88 -8.97
CA VAL A 31 -2.58 1.78 -10.07
C VAL A 31 -1.68 1.44 -11.25
N ASP A 32 -2.27 0.92 -12.32
CA ASP A 32 -1.54 0.63 -13.55
C ASP A 32 -1.35 1.92 -14.35
N THR A 33 -0.20 2.06 -14.99
CA THR A 33 0.18 3.26 -15.73
C THR A 33 0.74 2.91 -17.11
N HIS A 34 0.65 3.84 -18.05
CA HIS A 34 1.31 3.73 -19.35
C HIS A 34 1.54 5.13 -19.91
N THR A 35 2.76 5.44 -20.35
CA THR A 35 3.12 6.74 -20.97
C THR A 35 2.53 7.94 -20.22
N ASP A 36 2.85 8.07 -18.93
CA ASP A 36 2.41 9.15 -18.04
C ASP A 36 0.89 9.24 -17.77
N ALA A 37 0.12 8.19 -18.07
CA ALA A 37 -1.30 8.11 -17.79
C ALA A 37 -1.65 6.92 -16.90
N VAL A 38 -2.66 7.06 -16.05
CA VAL A 38 -3.30 5.93 -15.36
C VAL A 38 -4.11 5.12 -16.37
N VAL A 39 -4.01 3.80 -16.29
CA VAL A 39 -4.73 2.83 -17.12
C VAL A 39 -5.74 2.09 -16.27
N GLY A 40 -7.02 2.19 -16.63
CA GLY A 40 -8.10 1.54 -15.90
C GLY A 40 -8.36 2.18 -14.52
N GLU A 41 -9.07 1.44 -13.68
CA GLU A 41 -9.44 1.88 -12.34
C GLU A 41 -8.45 1.34 -11.28
N PRO A 42 -8.07 2.14 -10.27
CA PRO A 42 -7.29 1.66 -9.13
C PRO A 42 -7.95 0.47 -8.42
N ARG A 43 -7.13 -0.51 -8.02
CA ARG A 43 -7.58 -1.76 -7.41
C ARG A 43 -7.03 -1.91 -6.00
N ALA A 44 -7.87 -2.21 -5.02
CA ALA A 44 -7.39 -2.57 -3.68
C ALA A 44 -6.89 -4.03 -3.70
N VAL A 45 -5.71 -4.30 -3.15
CA VAL A 45 -5.11 -5.65 -3.14
C VAL A 45 -4.73 -6.17 -1.76
N LEU A 46 -4.83 -5.32 -0.74
CA LEU A 46 -4.63 -5.67 0.67
C LEU A 46 -5.45 -4.69 1.50
N ASP A 47 -6.34 -5.15 2.37
CA ASP A 47 -7.22 -4.31 3.20
C ASP A 47 -7.47 -4.86 4.62
N ASP A 48 -6.82 -5.97 4.99
CA ASP A 48 -7.02 -6.68 6.26
C ASP A 48 -5.90 -6.41 7.29
N ARG A 49 -5.09 -5.37 7.08
CA ARG A 49 -3.91 -5.04 7.89
C ARG A 49 -3.98 -3.69 8.59
N GLY A 50 -5.13 -3.01 8.48
CA GLY A 50 -5.31 -1.67 9.02
C GLY A 50 -4.50 -0.64 8.24
N ARG A 51 -3.89 0.29 8.97
CA ARG A 51 -3.26 1.49 8.42
C ARG A 51 -1.94 1.14 7.76
N LEU A 52 -1.77 1.47 6.48
CA LEU A 52 -0.52 1.24 5.74
C LEU A 52 0.23 2.55 5.53
N ARG A 53 1.51 2.58 5.90
CA ARG A 53 2.33 3.81 5.88
C ARG A 53 3.19 3.92 4.65
N ASP A 54 3.83 2.83 4.26
CA ASP A 54 4.83 2.87 3.20
C ASP A 54 4.83 1.57 2.40
N ALA A 55 5.29 1.67 1.15
CA ALA A 55 5.50 0.56 0.25
C ALA A 55 6.85 0.75 -0.45
N ALA A 56 7.62 -0.33 -0.62
CA ALA A 56 8.92 -0.29 -1.27
C ALA A 56 9.16 -1.57 -2.09
N ALA A 57 9.73 -1.42 -3.29
CA ALA A 57 10.21 -2.56 -4.05
C ALA A 57 11.39 -3.21 -3.31
N ALA A 58 11.33 -4.53 -3.11
CA ALA A 58 12.38 -5.27 -2.45
C ALA A 58 13.41 -5.81 -3.46
N PRO A 59 14.67 -6.03 -3.06
CA PRO A 59 15.72 -6.52 -3.97
C PRO A 59 15.46 -7.92 -4.55
N ASP A 60 14.59 -8.71 -3.91
CA ASP A 60 14.22 -10.06 -4.33
C ASP A 60 13.03 -10.10 -5.29
N GLY A 61 12.52 -8.95 -5.73
CA GLY A 61 11.37 -8.82 -6.62
C GLY A 61 10.02 -8.80 -5.92
N SER A 62 9.99 -8.93 -4.59
CA SER A 62 8.76 -8.74 -3.80
C SER A 62 8.48 -7.26 -3.52
N LEU A 63 7.32 -6.97 -2.92
CA LEU A 63 6.99 -5.66 -2.36
C LEU A 63 7.02 -5.73 -0.83
N TRP A 64 7.70 -4.80 -0.20
CA TRP A 64 7.62 -4.57 1.24
C TRP A 64 6.56 -3.52 1.55
N VAL A 65 5.73 -3.77 2.57
CA VAL A 65 4.67 -2.85 3.01
C VAL A 65 4.70 -2.72 4.53
N LEU A 66 4.73 -1.48 5.04
CA LEU A 66 4.80 -1.19 6.47
C LEU A 66 3.41 -0.82 7.03
N THR A 67 2.96 -1.52 8.08
CA THR A 67 1.77 -1.11 8.85
C THR A 67 2.09 0.05 9.79
N ASN A 68 1.06 0.76 10.24
CA ASN A 68 1.18 1.93 11.13
C ASN A 68 -0.06 2.10 12.02
N ASN A 69 -0.48 1.00 12.62
CA ASN A 69 -1.61 0.91 13.53
C ASN A 69 -1.31 1.58 14.88
N THR A 70 -0.04 1.68 15.26
CA THR A 70 0.40 2.28 16.55
C THR A 70 0.53 3.80 16.54
N ASP A 71 0.12 4.49 15.46
CA ASP A 71 0.27 5.94 15.27
C ASP A 71 -0.73 6.83 16.05
N GLY A 72 -1.53 6.21 16.93
CA GLY A 72 -2.58 6.88 17.71
C GLY A 72 -3.88 7.09 16.96
N ARG A 73 -4.00 6.65 15.70
CA ARG A 73 -5.24 6.71 14.91
C ARG A 73 -5.74 5.34 14.46
N GLY A 74 -4.96 4.27 14.69
CA GLY A 74 -5.34 2.90 14.40
C GLY A 74 -5.91 2.15 15.61
N SER A 75 -6.17 0.86 15.40
CA SER A 75 -6.52 -0.10 16.44
C SER A 75 -5.44 -1.19 16.48
N PRO A 76 -4.34 -0.99 17.24
CA PRO A 76 -3.21 -1.92 17.25
C PRO A 76 -3.59 -3.31 17.74
N SER A 77 -3.00 -4.33 17.13
CA SER A 77 -2.97 -5.70 17.65
C SER A 77 -1.62 -6.01 18.30
N ASP A 78 -1.56 -7.06 19.11
CA ASP A 78 -0.30 -7.54 19.68
C ASP A 78 0.69 -7.90 18.55
N GLY A 79 1.86 -7.28 18.58
CA GLY A 79 2.91 -7.46 17.56
C GLY A 79 2.90 -6.41 16.44
N ASP A 80 1.97 -5.45 16.44
CA ASP A 80 2.06 -4.28 15.58
C ASP A 80 3.22 -3.34 16.00
N ASP A 81 3.86 -2.63 15.08
CA ASP A 81 3.67 -2.68 13.63
C ASP A 81 4.58 -3.70 12.93
N VAL A 82 4.19 -4.15 11.74
CA VAL A 82 4.91 -5.19 10.99
C VAL A 82 5.32 -4.73 9.59
N LEU A 83 6.43 -5.30 9.11
CA LEU A 83 6.83 -5.23 7.71
C LEU A 83 6.32 -6.49 6.99
N LEU A 84 5.38 -6.29 6.08
CA LEU A 84 4.82 -7.34 5.24
C LEU A 84 5.67 -7.52 3.98
N ARG A 85 5.75 -8.75 3.49
CA ARG A 85 6.36 -9.09 2.19
C ARG A 85 5.29 -9.68 1.30
N LEU A 86 5.03 -9.05 0.16
CA LEU A 86 4.06 -9.50 -0.83
C LEU A 86 4.79 -9.97 -2.08
N GLU A 87 4.53 -11.22 -2.50
CA GLU A 87 5.01 -11.68 -3.80
C GLU A 87 4.26 -10.97 -4.92
N LEU A 88 4.99 -10.53 -5.93
CA LEU A 88 4.41 -9.95 -7.15
C LEU A 88 4.38 -11.04 -8.21
N GLU A 89 3.18 -11.54 -8.54
CA GLU A 89 3.03 -12.46 -9.65
C GLU A 89 3.04 -11.68 -10.97
N GLY A 90 3.98 -12.02 -11.84
CA GLY A 90 4.19 -11.53 -13.22
C GLY A 90 3.34 -10.33 -13.64
N THR A 91 3.78 -9.14 -13.23
CA THR A 91 3.40 -7.86 -13.84
C THR A 91 3.81 -7.80 -15.31
#